data_AF-A0A7T5RK99-F1
#
_entry.id   AF-A0A7T5RK99-F1
#
_cell.length_a   1.000
_cell.length_b   1.000
_cell.length_c   1.000
_cell.angle_alpha   90.00
_cell.angle_beta   90.00
_cell.angle_gamma   90.00
#
_symmetry.space_group_name_H-M   'P 1'
#
loop_
_entity.id
_entity.type
_entity.pdbx_description
1 polymer ?
#
loop_
_entity_poly.entity_id
_entity_poly.type
_entity_poly.pdbx_seq_one_letter_code
_entity_poly.pdbx_strand_id
1 'polypeptide(L)'
;MPYVPSEKTSPPADDRKTLDPAIEAVAQEAAETITNNLSLIRVYKNIFLSVARLLRGLLIDGHLSTAPDAEVKLAQAIYEVGKKYGYEGAQLGELNYSITRFIQRVPQILVEMGRWKESDELRYWSDASMTEALICAADVTKEWGLGIGGVFEDIKDEHKERVNKAYEIAQILKSGDCYDTPYYSRIVEVVDEDGNLIGHLYVALKRGESTLNVDLLPYQFVLRKKPLA
;
A
#
# COMPACT_ATOMS: atom_id res chain seq x y z
N MET A 1 -10.66 14.23 -0.82
CA MET A 1 -12.07 13.80 -1.06
C MET A 1 -12.57 13.13 0.20
N PRO A 2 -13.84 13.27 0.61
CA PRO A 2 -14.33 12.62 1.83
C PRO A 2 -14.09 11.10 1.79
N TYR A 3 -13.89 10.52 2.97
CA TYR A 3 -13.71 9.07 3.15
C TYR A 3 -14.82 8.27 2.47
N VAL A 4 -14.46 7.35 1.56
CA VAL A 4 -15.39 6.38 0.96
C VAL A 4 -14.83 4.97 1.18
N PRO A 5 -15.53 4.09 1.94
CA PRO A 5 -15.19 2.68 2.01
C PRO A 5 -15.06 2.08 0.61
N SER A 6 -14.08 1.19 0.40
CA SER A 6 -14.05 0.44 -0.85
C SER A 6 -15.29 -0.48 -0.89
N GLU A 7 -16.30 -0.13 -1.68
CA GLU A 7 -17.46 -1.00 -1.96
C GLU A 7 -17.26 -1.80 -3.25
N LYS A 8 -16.01 -1.94 -3.70
CA LYS A 8 -15.67 -2.56 -4.99
C LYS A 8 -15.95 -4.07 -5.07
N THR A 9 -16.44 -4.69 -3.99
CA THR A 9 -16.83 -6.10 -3.96
C THR A 9 -18.35 -6.25 -3.96
N SER A 10 -18.87 -7.34 -4.54
CA SER A 10 -20.30 -7.67 -4.53
C SER A 10 -20.51 -9.03 -3.87
N PRO A 11 -21.07 -9.09 -2.63
CA PRO A 11 -21.46 -7.96 -1.79
C PRO A 11 -20.25 -7.18 -1.21
N PRO A 12 -20.45 -5.93 -0.75
CA PRO A 12 -19.43 -5.15 -0.05
C PRO A 12 -18.91 -5.89 1.19
N ALA A 13 -17.61 -5.80 1.46
CA ALA A 13 -17.02 -6.41 2.65
C ALA A 13 -17.46 -5.65 3.91
N ASP A 14 -18.35 -6.26 4.70
CA ASP A 14 -18.95 -5.63 5.89
C ASP A 14 -17.94 -5.28 6.98
N ASP A 15 -16.82 -6.01 7.08
CA ASP A 15 -15.81 -5.78 8.11
C ASP A 15 -15.12 -4.41 7.98
N ARG A 16 -15.09 -3.87 6.75
CA ARG A 16 -14.60 -2.52 6.46
C ARG A 16 -15.33 -1.46 7.29
N LYS A 17 -16.62 -1.65 7.58
CA LYS A 17 -17.40 -0.73 8.41
C LYS A 17 -16.87 -0.62 9.85
N THR A 18 -16.17 -1.65 10.33
CA THR A 18 -15.56 -1.66 11.66
C THR A 18 -14.11 -1.17 11.64
N LEU A 19 -13.32 -1.62 10.65
CA LEU A 19 -11.90 -1.28 10.57
C LEU A 19 -11.66 0.15 10.11
N ASP A 20 -12.41 0.59 9.10
CA ASP A 20 -12.18 1.86 8.42
C ASP A 20 -12.23 3.09 9.35
N PRO A 21 -13.21 3.22 10.28
CA PRO A 21 -13.23 4.34 11.21
C PRO A 21 -12.03 4.35 12.17
N ALA A 22 -11.53 3.17 12.57
CA ALA A 22 -10.35 3.06 13.43
C ALA A 22 -9.08 3.43 12.65
N ILE A 23 -8.98 3.02 11.38
CA ILE A 23 -7.89 3.39 10.47
C ILE A 23 -7.89 4.91 10.23
N GLU A 24 -9.05 5.52 9.97
CA GLU A 24 -9.18 6.96 9.75
C GLU A 24 -8.68 7.77 10.96
N ALA A 25 -9.04 7.36 12.18
CA ALA A 25 -8.57 8.02 13.40
C ALA A 25 -7.04 8.00 13.52
N VAL A 26 -6.42 6.84 13.34
CA VAL A 26 -4.95 6.71 13.37
C VAL A 26 -4.30 7.50 12.23
N ALA A 27 -4.89 7.49 11.03
CA ALA A 27 -4.39 8.22 9.88
C ALA A 27 -4.44 9.75 10.07
N GLN A 28 -5.49 10.26 10.70
CA GLN A 28 -5.63 11.68 11.01
C GLN A 28 -4.56 12.13 12.02
N GLU A 29 -4.37 11.39 13.12
CA GLU A 29 -3.33 11.68 14.12
C GLU A 29 -1.92 11.62 13.51
N ALA A 30 -1.67 10.65 12.62
CA ALA A 30 -0.41 10.54 11.89
C ALA A 30 -0.17 11.76 10.98
N ALA A 31 -1.18 12.15 10.20
CA ALA A 31 -1.09 13.28 9.27
C ALA A 31 -0.84 14.61 10.00
N GLU A 32 -1.42 14.79 11.18
CA GLU A 32 -1.16 15.95 12.04
C GLU A 32 0.27 15.98 12.57
N THR A 33 0.83 14.81 12.88
CA THR A 33 2.18 14.67 13.48
C THR A 33 3.31 14.76 12.45
N ILE A 34 3.09 14.34 11.20
CA ILE A 34 4.09 14.44 10.13
C ILE A 34 4.38 15.91 9.88
N THR A 35 5.63 16.36 9.95
CA THR A 35 6.03 17.77 9.71
C THR A 35 6.82 17.94 8.41
N ASN A 36 7.46 16.87 7.94
CA ASN A 36 8.23 16.81 6.71
C ASN A 36 8.36 15.35 6.23
N ASN A 37 8.95 15.15 5.05
CA ASN A 37 9.06 13.84 4.39
C ASN A 37 9.83 12.79 5.23
N LEU A 38 10.83 13.20 6.00
CA LEU A 38 11.61 12.29 6.85
C LEU A 38 10.90 11.96 8.17
N SER A 39 10.07 12.88 8.65
CA SER A 39 9.25 12.62 9.85
C SER A 39 8.25 11.49 9.62
N LEU A 40 7.85 11.23 8.37
CA LEU A 40 6.99 10.11 7.98
C LEU A 40 7.58 8.77 8.47
N ILE A 41 8.88 8.56 8.30
CA ILE A 41 9.58 7.33 8.73
C ILE A 41 9.32 7.07 10.21
N ARG A 42 9.57 8.09 11.05
CA ARG A 42 9.40 7.98 12.50
C ARG A 42 7.94 7.76 12.88
N VAL A 43 7.02 8.51 12.28
CA VAL A 43 5.58 8.42 12.60
C VAL A 43 5.03 7.05 12.21
N TYR A 44 5.26 6.60 10.97
CA TYR A 44 4.78 5.30 10.49
C TYR A 44 5.39 4.16 11.30
N LYS A 45 6.72 4.19 11.55
CA LYS A 45 7.39 3.18 12.37
C LYS A 45 6.74 3.07 13.75
N ASN A 46 6.50 4.20 14.41
CA ASN A 46 5.90 4.20 15.75
C ASN A 46 4.50 3.60 15.74
N ILE A 47 3.67 3.97 14.77
CA ILE A 47 2.30 3.45 14.64
C ILE A 47 2.31 1.94 14.33
N PHE A 48 3.11 1.51 13.34
CA PHE A 48 3.20 0.09 12.97
C PHE A 48 3.63 -0.79 14.15
N LEU A 49 4.66 -0.35 14.87
CA LEU A 49 5.14 -1.05 16.06
C LEU A 49 4.15 -0.99 17.22
N SER A 50 3.43 0.12 17.39
CA SER A 50 2.40 0.26 18.42
C SER A 50 1.26 -0.72 18.18
N VAL A 51 0.64 -0.68 16.98
CA VAL A 51 -0.44 -1.58 16.58
C VAL A 51 0.01 -3.03 16.67
N ALA A 52 1.21 -3.37 16.19
CA ALA A 52 1.74 -4.73 16.26
C ALA A 52 1.92 -5.23 17.70
N ARG A 53 2.46 -4.40 18.61
CA ARG A 53 2.63 -4.77 20.03
C ARG A 53 1.29 -4.95 20.73
N LEU A 54 0.34 -4.06 20.47
CA LEU A 54 -1.01 -4.12 21.04
C LEU A 54 -1.74 -5.38 20.54
N LEU A 55 -1.65 -5.67 19.24
CA LEU A 55 -2.21 -6.90 18.66
C LEU A 55 -1.54 -8.15 19.23
N ARG A 56 -0.21 -8.14 19.42
CA ARG A 56 0.50 -9.23 20.11
C ARG A 56 -0.03 -9.45 21.54
N GLY A 57 -0.24 -8.37 22.30
CA GLY A 57 -0.81 -8.45 23.66
C GLY A 57 -2.20 -9.08 23.66
N LEU A 58 -3.05 -8.71 22.71
CA LEU A 58 -4.36 -9.33 22.52
C LEU A 58 -4.28 -10.81 22.18
N LEU A 59 -3.35 -11.20 21.30
CA LEU A 59 -3.22 -12.58 20.83
C LEU A 59 -2.63 -13.53 21.88
N ILE A 60 -1.73 -13.05 22.74
CA ILE A 60 -1.06 -13.88 23.75
C ILE A 60 -1.76 -13.79 25.10
N ASP A 61 -2.05 -12.57 25.56
CA ASP A 61 -2.50 -12.32 26.93
C ASP A 61 -4.00 -12.04 27.01
N GLY A 62 -4.66 -11.78 25.87
CA GLY A 62 -6.09 -11.44 25.81
C GLY A 62 -6.44 -10.09 26.45
N HIS A 63 -5.45 -9.25 26.74
CA HIS A 63 -5.61 -7.98 27.47
C HIS A 63 -4.96 -6.82 26.70
N LEU A 64 -5.61 -5.66 26.72
CA LEU A 64 -5.05 -4.39 26.24
C LEU A 64 -4.80 -3.43 27.39
N SER A 65 -3.86 -2.51 27.16
CA SER A 65 -3.83 -1.25 27.90
C SER A 65 -5.15 -0.51 27.74
N THR A 66 -5.71 0.02 28.83
CA THR A 66 -7.00 0.74 28.82
C THR A 66 -6.90 2.20 28.37
N ALA A 67 -5.74 2.64 27.87
CA ALA A 67 -5.58 3.99 27.35
C ALA A 67 -6.41 4.17 26.06
N PRO A 68 -7.15 5.28 25.90
CA PRO A 68 -8.08 5.50 24.78
C PRO A 68 -7.40 5.89 23.44
N ASP A 69 -6.17 5.45 23.22
CA ASP A 69 -5.34 5.83 22.07
C ASP A 69 -5.86 5.20 20.76
N ALA A 70 -5.68 5.89 19.63
CA ALA A 70 -6.23 5.44 18.35
C ALA A 70 -5.65 4.08 17.91
N GLU A 71 -4.38 3.82 18.18
CA GLU A 71 -3.74 2.53 17.88
C GLU A 71 -4.32 1.38 18.71
N VAL A 72 -4.78 1.66 19.94
CA VAL A 72 -5.47 0.67 20.80
C VAL A 72 -6.79 0.27 20.16
N LYS A 73 -7.57 1.25 19.70
CA LYS A 73 -8.84 1.00 19.01
C LYS A 73 -8.63 0.23 17.70
N LEU A 74 -7.59 0.57 16.94
CA LEU A 74 -7.26 -0.14 15.70
C LEU A 74 -6.85 -1.60 15.97
N ALA A 75 -5.96 -1.85 16.93
CA ALA A 75 -5.55 -3.20 17.29
C ALA A 75 -6.74 -4.05 17.79
N GLN A 76 -7.62 -3.46 18.60
CA GLN A 76 -8.86 -4.11 19.04
C GLN A 76 -9.79 -4.44 17.87
N ALA A 77 -9.99 -3.51 16.93
CA ALA A 77 -10.83 -3.72 15.77
C ALA A 77 -10.31 -4.86 14.88
N ILE A 78 -9.00 -4.88 14.61
CA ILE A 78 -8.32 -5.96 13.87
C ILE A 78 -8.56 -7.31 14.56
N TYR A 79 -8.37 -7.36 15.88
CA TYR A 79 -8.54 -8.59 16.66
C TYR A 79 -9.99 -9.10 16.65
N GLU A 80 -10.97 -8.25 16.89
CA GLU A 80 -12.38 -8.65 16.94
C GLU A 80 -12.91 -9.09 15.57
N VAL A 81 -12.53 -8.39 14.50
CA VAL A 81 -12.88 -8.81 13.14
C VAL A 81 -12.22 -10.15 12.82
N GLY A 82 -10.92 -10.32 13.11
CA GLY A 82 -10.24 -11.60 12.91
C GLY A 82 -10.91 -12.75 13.68
N LYS A 83 -11.31 -12.50 14.93
CA LYS A 83 -11.98 -13.49 15.78
C LYS A 83 -13.31 -13.97 15.23
N LYS A 84 -14.08 -13.10 14.55
CA LYS A 84 -15.36 -13.45 13.89
C LYS A 84 -15.19 -14.58 12.86
N TYR A 85 -14.04 -14.66 12.21
CA TYR A 85 -13.77 -15.66 11.17
C TYR A 85 -13.43 -17.06 11.70
N GLY A 86 -12.98 -17.17 12.95
CA GLY A 86 -12.83 -18.46 13.64
C GLY A 86 -11.75 -19.40 13.08
N TYR A 87 -10.83 -18.92 12.23
CA TYR A 87 -9.69 -19.69 11.73
C TYR A 87 -8.35 -19.04 12.08
N GLU A 88 -7.30 -19.86 12.18
CA GLU A 88 -5.95 -19.43 12.52
C GLU A 88 -5.41 -18.43 11.49
N GLY A 89 -4.98 -17.25 11.97
CA GLY A 89 -4.36 -16.23 11.12
C GLY A 89 -5.34 -15.24 10.47
N ALA A 90 -6.66 -15.32 10.72
CA ALA A 90 -7.62 -14.35 10.18
C ALA A 90 -7.26 -12.89 10.48
N GLN A 91 -6.75 -12.62 11.69
CA GLN A 91 -6.28 -11.30 12.11
C GLN A 91 -5.11 -10.76 11.24
N LEU A 92 -4.34 -11.64 10.58
CA LEU A 92 -3.24 -11.22 9.71
C LEU A 92 -3.76 -10.60 8.41
N GLY A 93 -4.88 -11.10 7.88
CA GLY A 93 -5.56 -10.48 6.75
C GLY A 93 -6.09 -9.09 7.10
N GLU A 94 -6.69 -8.94 8.28
CA GLU A 94 -7.20 -7.65 8.75
C GLU A 94 -6.07 -6.67 9.09
N LEU A 95 -4.94 -7.17 9.60
CA LEU A 95 -3.74 -6.37 9.78
C LEU A 95 -3.20 -5.87 8.44
N ASN A 96 -3.10 -6.75 7.42
CA ASN A 96 -2.67 -6.37 6.07
C ASN A 96 -3.58 -5.24 5.54
N TYR A 97 -4.89 -5.48 5.51
CA TYR A 97 -5.85 -4.48 5.03
C TYR A 97 -5.70 -3.15 5.76
N SER A 98 -5.63 -3.20 7.09
CA SER A 98 -5.61 -2.00 7.93
C SER A 98 -4.37 -1.13 7.70
N ILE A 99 -3.19 -1.76 7.67
CA ILE A 99 -1.93 -1.04 7.45
C ILE A 99 -1.83 -0.56 6.01
N THR A 100 -2.24 -1.36 5.02
CA THR A 100 -2.30 -0.95 3.61
C THR A 100 -3.19 0.27 3.42
N ARG A 101 -4.39 0.26 4.03
CA ARG A 101 -5.32 1.39 3.93
C ARG A 101 -4.79 2.63 4.66
N PHE A 102 -4.17 2.47 5.83
CA PHE A 102 -3.51 3.55 6.55
C PHE A 102 -2.43 4.24 5.68
N ILE A 103 -1.55 3.46 5.05
CA ILE A 103 -0.48 3.97 4.18
C ILE A 103 -1.04 4.80 3.02
N GLN A 104 -2.18 4.40 2.46
CA GLN A 104 -2.85 5.14 1.40
C GLN A 104 -3.58 6.38 1.92
N ARG A 105 -4.16 6.31 3.12
CA ARG A 105 -5.03 7.37 3.64
C ARG A 105 -4.25 8.57 4.16
N VAL A 106 -3.09 8.38 4.79
CA VAL A 106 -2.31 9.52 5.32
C VAL A 106 -1.88 10.51 4.21
N PRO A 107 -1.34 10.09 3.05
CA PRO A 107 -1.09 11.01 1.93
C PRO A 107 -2.32 11.76 1.47
N GLN A 108 -3.49 11.09 1.38
CA GLN A 108 -4.76 11.71 1.00
C GLN A 108 -5.13 12.83 1.98
N ILE A 109 -5.00 12.58 3.29
CA ILE A 109 -5.26 13.59 4.33
C ILE A 109 -4.25 14.75 4.21
N LEU A 110 -2.96 14.47 3.99
CA LEU A 110 -1.95 15.54 3.83
C LEU A 110 -2.19 16.43 2.61
N VAL A 111 -2.72 15.88 1.52
CA VAL A 111 -3.18 16.64 0.34
C VAL A 111 -4.43 17.45 0.68
N GLU A 112 -5.41 16.85 1.37
CA GLU A 112 -6.65 17.53 1.82
C GLU A 112 -6.35 18.72 2.76
N MET A 113 -5.35 18.58 3.62
CA MET A 113 -4.86 19.65 4.49
C MET A 113 -4.04 20.72 3.76
N GLY A 114 -3.81 20.59 2.45
CA GLY A 114 -2.99 21.50 1.64
C GLY A 114 -1.50 21.46 1.98
N ARG A 115 -1.04 20.44 2.71
CA ARG A 115 0.36 20.29 3.12
C ARG A 115 1.20 19.69 2.00
N TRP A 116 0.58 18.85 1.19
CA TRP A 116 1.12 18.25 -0.02
C TRP A 116 0.32 18.71 -1.25
N LYS A 117 0.95 18.74 -2.42
CA LYS A 117 0.22 18.88 -3.68
C LYS A 117 -0.34 17.51 -4.10
N GLU A 118 -1.37 17.49 -4.95
CA GLU A 118 -1.89 16.24 -5.53
C GLU A 118 -0.77 15.44 -6.24
N SER A 119 0.17 16.12 -6.90
CA SER A 119 1.35 15.50 -7.51
C SER A 119 2.39 14.98 -6.51
N ASP A 120 2.18 15.17 -5.21
CA ASP A 120 3.03 14.70 -4.13
C ASP A 120 2.46 13.44 -3.43
N GLU A 121 1.19 13.09 -3.67
CA GLU A 121 0.46 12.01 -2.96
C GLU A 121 1.19 10.66 -3.02
N LEU A 122 1.78 10.32 -4.17
CA LEU A 122 2.48 9.06 -4.42
C LEU A 122 3.88 9.29 -5.00
N ARG A 123 4.72 10.03 -4.27
CA ARG A 123 6.12 10.27 -4.68
C ARG A 123 7.10 9.22 -4.15
N TYR A 124 8.21 9.08 -4.86
CA TYR A 124 9.35 8.24 -4.47
C TYR A 124 9.76 8.38 -3.00
N TRP A 125 9.87 9.60 -2.47
CA TRP A 125 10.32 9.78 -1.08
C TRP A 125 9.26 9.31 -0.06
N SER A 126 7.97 9.32 -0.41
CA SER A 126 6.90 8.79 0.45
C SER A 126 7.00 7.27 0.48
N ASP A 127 7.17 6.65 -0.70
CA ASP A 127 7.40 5.21 -0.87
C ASP A 127 8.67 4.74 -0.14
N ALA A 128 9.79 5.44 -0.29
CA ALA A 128 11.04 5.12 0.40
C ALA A 128 10.92 5.22 1.93
N SER A 129 10.31 6.31 2.43
CA SER A 129 10.10 6.50 3.87
C SER A 129 9.15 5.45 4.47
N MET A 130 8.10 5.10 3.74
CA MET A 130 7.14 4.06 4.13
C MET A 130 7.79 2.67 4.13
N THR A 131 8.58 2.37 3.10
CA THR A 131 9.33 1.10 2.97
C THR A 131 10.28 0.91 4.15
N GLU A 132 11.03 1.95 4.55
CA GLU A 132 11.92 1.88 5.71
C GLU A 132 11.15 1.59 7.01
N ALA A 133 9.98 2.21 7.19
CA ALA A 133 9.13 1.96 8.35
C ALA A 133 8.57 0.52 8.39
N LEU A 134 8.15 -0.02 7.24
CA LEU A 134 7.69 -1.42 7.12
C LEU A 134 8.81 -2.41 7.41
N ILE A 135 10.01 -2.21 6.85
CA ILE A 135 11.18 -3.07 7.10
C ILE A 135 11.48 -3.09 8.60
N CYS A 136 11.50 -1.93 9.25
CA CYS A 136 11.74 -1.86 10.69
C CYS A 136 10.67 -2.61 11.50
N ALA A 137 9.40 -2.50 11.10
CA ALA A 137 8.32 -3.23 11.74
C ALA A 137 8.44 -4.74 11.53
N ALA A 138 8.74 -5.19 10.31
CA ALA A 138 8.99 -6.59 10.00
C ALA A 138 10.15 -7.16 10.84
N ASP A 139 11.27 -6.43 10.90
CA ASP A 139 12.46 -6.85 11.64
C ASP A 139 12.25 -6.99 13.15
N VAL A 140 11.50 -6.06 13.76
CA VAL A 140 11.19 -6.13 15.19
C VAL A 140 10.22 -7.28 15.52
N THR A 141 9.36 -7.64 14.58
CA THR A 141 8.26 -8.58 14.81
C THR A 141 8.53 -10.00 14.28
N LYS A 142 9.58 -10.21 13.48
CA LYS A 142 9.90 -11.52 12.86
C LYS A 142 10.07 -12.66 13.87
N GLU A 143 10.67 -12.38 15.03
CA GLU A 143 10.94 -13.39 16.07
C GLU A 143 9.73 -13.66 16.98
N TRP A 144 8.60 -12.97 16.78
CA TRP A 144 7.44 -13.14 17.66
C TRP A 144 6.68 -14.44 17.42
N GLY A 145 6.88 -15.10 16.27
CA GLY A 145 6.19 -16.36 15.94
C GLY A 145 4.70 -16.21 15.67
N LEU A 146 4.21 -14.99 15.38
CA LEU A 146 2.79 -14.69 15.18
C LEU A 146 2.41 -14.37 13.72
N GLY A 147 3.35 -14.45 12.77
CA GLY A 147 3.12 -14.09 11.37
C GLY A 147 3.05 -12.58 11.07
N ILE A 148 3.01 -11.72 12.10
CA ILE A 148 2.94 -10.25 11.98
C ILE A 148 4.09 -9.68 11.13
N GLY A 149 5.33 -10.16 11.32
CA GLY A 149 6.46 -9.70 10.52
C GLY A 149 6.32 -10.01 9.03
N GLY A 150 5.74 -11.17 8.69
CA GLY A 150 5.44 -11.54 7.31
C GLY A 150 4.39 -10.65 6.68
N VAL A 151 3.40 -10.16 7.46
CA VAL A 151 2.40 -9.20 6.96
C VAL A 151 3.05 -7.88 6.55
N PHE A 152 3.98 -7.34 7.35
CA PHE A 152 4.65 -6.09 6.98
C PHE A 152 5.53 -6.24 5.73
N GLU A 153 6.19 -7.39 5.56
CA GLU A 153 6.96 -7.70 4.35
C GLU A 153 6.05 -7.82 3.12
N ASP A 154 4.91 -8.50 3.26
CA ASP A 154 3.91 -8.65 2.20
C ASP A 154 3.35 -7.29 1.74
N ILE A 155 2.99 -6.41 2.68
CA ILE A 155 2.51 -5.06 2.36
C ILE A 155 3.55 -4.27 1.56
N LYS A 156 4.84 -4.37 1.91
CA LYS A 156 5.92 -3.70 1.19
C LYS A 156 5.95 -4.16 -0.28
N ASP A 157 5.88 -5.47 -0.50
CA ASP A 157 5.95 -6.05 -1.85
C ASP A 157 4.66 -5.77 -2.65
N GLU A 158 3.50 -5.84 -2.02
CA GLU A 158 2.22 -5.49 -2.65
C GLU A 158 2.15 -4.01 -3.02
N HIS A 159 2.62 -3.10 -2.17
CA HIS A 159 2.64 -1.67 -2.48
C HIS A 159 3.54 -1.39 -3.68
N LYS A 160 4.71 -2.05 -3.74
CA LYS A 160 5.64 -1.94 -4.86
C LYS A 160 4.96 -2.31 -6.18
N GLU A 161 4.27 -3.44 -6.21
CA GLU A 161 3.66 -3.97 -7.42
C GLU A 161 2.37 -3.23 -7.81
N ARG A 162 1.49 -2.91 -6.85
CA ARG A 162 0.14 -2.39 -7.14
C ARG A 162 0.06 -0.87 -7.26
N VAL A 163 0.96 -0.13 -6.60
CA VAL A 163 0.90 1.33 -6.52
C VAL A 163 2.14 1.98 -7.14
N ASN A 164 3.33 1.61 -6.66
CA ASN A 164 4.57 2.27 -7.07
C ASN A 164 4.90 2.03 -8.55
N LYS A 165 4.56 0.86 -9.09
CA LYS A 165 4.81 0.48 -10.48
C LYS A 165 4.29 1.50 -11.51
N ALA A 166 3.12 2.09 -11.27
CA ALA A 166 2.57 3.12 -12.15
C ALA A 166 3.40 4.41 -12.10
N TYR A 167 3.89 4.79 -10.91
CA TYR A 167 4.79 5.93 -10.74
C TYR A 167 6.15 5.68 -11.39
N GLU A 168 6.71 4.46 -11.28
CA GLU A 168 7.97 4.08 -11.93
C GLU A 168 7.89 4.19 -13.46
N ILE A 169 6.81 3.68 -14.08
CA ILE A 169 6.54 3.87 -15.51
C ILE A 169 6.59 5.36 -15.87
N ALA A 170 5.91 6.20 -15.10
CA ALA A 170 5.90 7.65 -15.36
C ALA A 170 7.30 8.27 -15.23
N GLN A 171 8.15 7.81 -14.29
CA GLN A 171 9.53 8.28 -14.18
C GLN A 171 10.42 7.79 -15.32
N ILE A 172 10.28 6.54 -15.75
CA ILE A 172 11.03 5.98 -16.89
C ILE A 172 10.66 6.75 -18.17
N LEU A 173 9.38 6.98 -18.44
CA LEU A 173 8.96 7.73 -19.64
C LEU A 173 9.45 9.19 -19.63
N LYS A 174 9.66 9.76 -18.45
CA LYS A 174 10.14 11.14 -18.28
C LYS A 174 11.66 11.26 -18.34
N SER A 175 12.37 10.33 -17.69
CA SER A 175 13.79 10.47 -17.34
C SER A 175 14.68 9.39 -17.97
N GLY A 176 14.08 8.39 -18.61
CA GLY A 176 14.74 7.19 -19.13
C GLY A 176 14.89 6.09 -18.07
N ASP A 177 14.97 4.84 -18.53
CA ASP A 177 15.38 3.71 -17.68
C ASP A 177 16.91 3.61 -17.61
N CYS A 178 17.42 3.18 -16.46
CA CYS A 178 18.85 2.97 -16.24
C CYS A 178 19.26 1.48 -16.39
N TYR A 179 18.30 0.56 -16.49
CA TYR A 179 18.59 -0.86 -16.65
C TYR A 179 18.88 -1.26 -18.11
N ASP A 180 20.07 -1.85 -18.34
CA ASP A 180 20.54 -2.34 -19.64
C ASP A 180 20.91 -3.84 -19.64
N THR A 181 20.39 -4.59 -18.68
CA THR A 181 20.70 -6.01 -18.46
C THR A 181 20.29 -6.92 -19.63
N PRO A 182 20.86 -8.14 -19.76
CA PRO A 182 20.53 -9.08 -20.85
C PRO A 182 19.05 -9.46 -20.94
N TYR A 183 18.34 -9.36 -19.82
CA TYR A 183 16.89 -9.43 -19.71
C TYR A 183 16.43 -8.19 -18.97
N TYR A 184 15.38 -7.58 -19.47
CA TYR A 184 14.87 -6.30 -19.00
C TYR A 184 13.40 -6.15 -19.34
N SER A 185 12.78 -5.13 -18.77
CA SER A 185 11.42 -4.75 -19.11
C SER A 185 11.43 -3.51 -20.00
N ARG A 186 10.48 -3.43 -20.92
CA ARG A 186 10.15 -2.21 -21.67
C ARG A 186 8.68 -1.89 -21.54
N ILE A 187 8.36 -0.62 -21.74
CA ILE A 187 7.00 -0.13 -21.63
C ILE A 187 6.32 -0.26 -22.98
N VAL A 188 5.06 -0.64 -22.96
CA VAL A 188 4.18 -0.68 -24.13
C VAL A 188 2.89 0.07 -23.78
N GLU A 189 2.32 0.78 -24.75
CA GLU A 189 1.02 1.41 -24.57
C GLU A 189 -0.08 0.35 -24.57
N VAL A 190 -1.08 0.59 -23.74
CA VAL A 190 -2.32 -0.17 -23.70
C VAL A 190 -3.42 0.76 -24.18
N VAL A 191 -4.08 0.39 -25.28
CA VAL A 191 -5.11 1.20 -25.94
C VAL A 191 -6.45 0.48 -25.99
N ASP A 192 -7.54 1.24 -26.13
CA ASP A 192 -8.86 0.68 -26.45
C ASP A 192 -8.98 0.31 -27.94
N GLU A 193 -10.14 -0.21 -28.33
CA GLU A 193 -10.43 -0.59 -29.72
C GLU A 193 -10.43 0.59 -30.70
N ASP A 194 -10.56 1.81 -30.20
CA ASP A 194 -10.55 3.05 -30.97
C ASP A 194 -9.14 3.69 -31.01
N GLY A 195 -8.15 3.09 -30.35
CA GLY A 195 -6.78 3.57 -30.26
C GLY A 195 -6.53 4.61 -29.18
N ASN A 196 -7.48 4.86 -28.27
CA ASN A 196 -7.27 5.78 -27.15
C ASN A 196 -6.38 5.13 -26.08
N LEU A 197 -5.41 5.87 -25.56
CA LEU A 197 -4.52 5.41 -24.50
C LEU A 197 -5.30 5.17 -23.20
N ILE A 198 -5.28 3.93 -22.72
CA ILE A 198 -5.84 3.51 -21.43
C ILE A 198 -4.75 3.49 -20.35
N GLY A 199 -3.53 3.09 -20.71
CA GLY A 199 -2.43 2.96 -19.76
C GLY A 199 -1.18 2.36 -20.36
N HIS A 200 -0.33 1.81 -19.50
CA HIS A 200 0.96 1.25 -19.87
C HIS A 200 1.18 -0.10 -19.19
N LEU A 201 1.96 -0.96 -19.82
CA LEU A 201 2.34 -2.26 -19.27
C LEU A 201 3.85 -2.49 -19.45
N TYR A 202 4.46 -3.20 -18.50
CA TYR A 202 5.80 -3.75 -18.71
C TYR A 202 5.73 -5.04 -19.51
N VAL A 203 6.52 -5.12 -20.57
CA VAL A 203 6.81 -6.33 -21.31
C VAL A 203 8.20 -6.79 -20.89
N ALA A 204 8.31 -8.03 -20.41
CA ALA A 204 9.61 -8.66 -20.18
C ALA A 204 10.16 -9.19 -21.51
N LEU A 205 11.40 -8.82 -21.85
CA LEU A 205 12.06 -9.27 -23.07
C LEU A 205 13.55 -9.55 -22.84
N LYS A 206 14.13 -10.28 -23.79
CA LYS A 206 15.59 -10.40 -23.91
C LYS A 206 16.12 -9.18 -24.65
N ARG A 207 17.26 -8.65 -24.22
CA ARG A 207 17.96 -7.52 -24.86
C ARG A 207 18.17 -7.77 -26.35
N GLY A 208 17.77 -6.81 -27.16
CA GLY A 208 17.95 -6.78 -28.62
C GLY A 208 18.31 -5.38 -29.11
N GLU A 209 18.91 -5.29 -30.30
CA GLU A 209 19.33 -4.00 -30.87
C GLU A 209 18.16 -3.02 -31.05
N SER A 210 17.00 -3.53 -31.46
CA SER A 210 15.79 -2.74 -31.70
C SER A 210 15.09 -2.25 -30.43
N THR A 211 15.44 -2.80 -29.27
CA THR A 211 14.76 -2.53 -27.99
C THR A 211 15.70 -1.91 -26.95
N LEU A 212 17.00 -1.80 -27.25
CA LEU A 212 18.01 -1.32 -26.30
C LEU A 212 17.84 0.17 -25.97
N ASN A 213 17.68 0.99 -27.00
CA ASN A 213 17.71 2.46 -26.90
C ASN A 213 16.32 3.09 -26.83
N VAL A 214 15.30 2.28 -26.53
CA VAL A 214 13.92 2.74 -26.40
C VAL A 214 13.34 2.21 -25.11
N ASP A 215 12.74 3.08 -24.31
CA ASP A 215 12.02 2.69 -23.09
C ASP A 215 10.55 2.38 -23.38
N LEU A 216 9.97 3.12 -24.34
CA LEU A 216 8.65 2.86 -24.90
C LEU A 216 8.80 2.14 -26.25
N LEU A 217 8.25 0.93 -26.32
CA LEU A 217 8.23 0.13 -27.55
C LEU A 217 7.29 0.76 -28.59
N PRO A 218 7.59 0.64 -29.90
CA PRO A 218 6.74 1.14 -30.98
C PRO A 218 5.54 0.21 -31.27
N TYR A 219 4.99 -0.41 -30.23
CA TYR A 219 3.89 -1.38 -30.31
C TYR A 219 2.81 -1.01 -29.28
N GLN A 220 1.62 -1.56 -29.45
CA GLN A 220 0.49 -1.34 -28.55
C GLN A 220 -0.23 -2.67 -28.25
N PHE A 221 -0.71 -2.83 -27.02
CA PHE A 221 -1.70 -3.86 -26.68
C PHE A 221 -3.11 -3.26 -26.80
N VAL A 222 -3.97 -3.90 -27.58
CA VAL A 222 -5.36 -3.49 -27.73
C VAL A 222 -6.24 -4.28 -26.75
N LEU A 223 -6.84 -3.59 -25.77
CA LEU A 223 -7.82 -4.19 -24.87
C LEU A 223 -9.21 -4.16 -25.50
N ARG A 224 -9.80 -5.35 -25.66
CA ARG A 224 -11.16 -5.51 -26.16
C ARG A 224 -12.14 -5.64 -25.01
N LYS A 225 -13.29 -4.99 -25.13
CA LYS A 225 -14.37 -5.19 -24.15
C LYS A 225 -14.82 -6.64 -24.19
N LYS A 226 -14.92 -7.27 -23.01
CA LYS A 226 -15.55 -8.58 -22.90
C LYS A 226 -17.03 -8.44 -23.29
N PRO A 227 -17.59 -9.36 -24.11
CA PRO A 227 -19.02 -9.39 -24.33
C PRO A 227 -19.75 -9.46 -22.99
N LEU A 228 -20.77 -8.63 -22.79
CA LEU A 228 -21.65 -8.73 -21.63
C LEU A 228 -22.33 -10.11 -21.69
N ALA A 229 -22.14 -10.90 -20.63
CA ALA A 229 -22.80 -12.19 -20.46
C ALA A 229 -24.22 -11.99 -19.90
#